data_AF-A0A962YAW6-F1
#
_entry.id   AF-A0A962YAW6-F1
#
_cell.length_a   1.000
_cell.length_b   1.000
_cell.length_c   1.000
_cell.angle_alpha   90.00
_cell.angle_beta   90.00
_cell.angle_gamma   90.00
#
_symmetry.space_group_name_H-M   'P 1'
#
loop_
_entity.id
_entity.type
_entity.pdbx_description
1 polymer ?
#
loop_
_entity_poly.entity_id
_entity_poly.type
_entity_poly.pdbx_seq_one_letter_code
_entity_poly.pdbx_strand_id
1 'polypeptide(L)'
;PSRKFPCKHALALLLLYGQDRTRFQPPAAAPDWVQEWLDSRAQRKSKQATKTASKAADPVAQSKRQEQRAEKVARGVEELQRWLEDLVRAGLADLPGKPYRFWDNMRARLIDAQAPGLANRVQGLATLVASANPDWSERLLEQLGQLYLLLQAFQRLDQLDPLLQQDVRGLIGWPFSKDT
;
A
#
# COMPACT_ATOMS: atom_id res chain seq x y z
N PRO A 1 11.40 -0.33 -23.98
CA PRO A 1 10.06 -0.96 -23.99
C PRO A 1 9.37 -0.87 -22.61
N SER A 2 8.25 -0.15 -22.50
CA SER A 2 7.51 -0.02 -21.23
C SER A 2 6.87 -1.35 -20.85
N ARG A 3 7.14 -1.84 -19.62
CA ARG A 3 6.63 -3.12 -19.10
C ARG A 3 5.26 -3.01 -18.42
N LYS A 4 4.68 -1.82 -18.36
CA LYS A 4 3.33 -1.59 -17.78
C LYS A 4 2.28 -1.63 -18.89
N PHE A 5 1.16 -2.29 -18.63
CA PHE A 5 0.03 -2.43 -19.54
C PHE A 5 -1.18 -1.63 -19.01
N PRO A 6 -1.82 -0.75 -19.81
CA PRO A 6 -1.41 -0.35 -21.16
C PRO A 6 -0.09 0.43 -21.14
N CYS A 7 0.71 0.29 -22.20
CA CYS A 7 1.96 1.04 -22.30
C CYS A 7 1.69 2.52 -22.61
N LYS A 8 2.68 3.40 -22.36
CA LYS A 8 2.55 4.84 -22.63
C LYS A 8 2.14 5.16 -24.07
N HIS A 9 2.52 4.34 -25.04
CA HIS A 9 2.14 4.52 -26.44
C HIS A 9 0.67 4.19 -26.69
N ALA A 10 0.16 3.12 -26.08
CA ALA A 10 -1.27 2.78 -26.17
C ALA A 10 -2.14 3.87 -25.54
N LEU A 11 -1.70 4.43 -24.41
CA LEU A 11 -2.37 5.58 -23.77
C LEU A 11 -2.33 6.82 -24.66
N ALA A 12 -1.19 7.14 -25.27
CA ALA A 12 -1.06 8.27 -26.19
C ALA A 12 -1.96 8.11 -27.44
N LEU A 13 -2.05 6.90 -28.01
CA LEU A 13 -2.96 6.60 -29.12
C LEU A 13 -4.42 6.75 -28.71
N LEU A 14 -4.80 6.30 -27.50
CA LEU A 14 -6.16 6.45 -26.99
C LEU A 14 -6.52 7.94 -26.77
N LEU A 15 -5.58 8.74 -26.25
CA LEU A 15 -5.76 10.19 -26.10
C LEU A 15 -5.93 10.88 -27.45
N LEU A 16 -5.09 10.55 -28.43
CA LEU A 16 -5.18 11.08 -29.78
C LEU A 16 -6.52 10.71 -30.45
N TYR A 17 -6.98 9.47 -30.25
CA TYR A 17 -8.29 9.01 -30.72
C TYR A 17 -9.45 9.77 -30.04
N GLY A 18 -9.35 10.05 -28.75
CA GLY A 18 -10.35 10.85 -28.02
C GLY A 18 -10.42 12.31 -28.48
N GLN A 19 -9.27 12.90 -28.87
CA GLN A 19 -9.19 14.27 -29.36
C GLN A 19 -9.71 14.43 -30.78
N ASP A 20 -9.36 13.49 -31.67
CA ASP A 20 -9.76 13.56 -33.08
C ASP A 20 -9.90 12.16 -33.67
N ARG A 21 -11.16 11.68 -33.74
CA ARG A 21 -11.49 10.37 -34.29
C ARG A 21 -11.31 10.29 -35.80
N THR A 22 -11.33 11.42 -36.52
CA THR A 22 -11.27 11.45 -37.99
C THR A 22 -9.90 11.04 -38.53
N ARG A 23 -8.85 11.14 -37.70
CA ARG A 23 -7.49 10.69 -37.99
C ARG A 23 -7.35 9.17 -38.03
N PHE A 24 -8.34 8.44 -37.55
CA PHE A 24 -8.35 6.99 -37.50
C PHE A 24 -9.42 6.47 -38.44
N GLN A 25 -8.99 5.79 -39.50
CA GLN A 25 -9.90 5.12 -40.42
C GLN A 25 -10.01 3.66 -39.98
N PRO A 26 -11.10 3.26 -39.31
CA PRO A 26 -11.29 1.87 -38.97
C PRO A 26 -11.48 1.08 -40.28
N PRO A 27 -10.76 -0.04 -40.46
CA PRO A 27 -11.05 -0.93 -41.59
C PRO A 27 -12.46 -1.53 -41.43
N ALA A 28 -13.12 -1.85 -42.54
CA ALA A 28 -14.47 -2.41 -42.56
C ALA A 28 -14.58 -3.74 -41.78
N ALA A 29 -13.49 -4.50 -41.75
CA ALA A 29 -13.32 -5.68 -40.90
C ALA A 29 -11.93 -5.64 -40.25
N ALA A 30 -11.83 -6.10 -39.01
CA ALA A 30 -10.51 -6.27 -38.39
C ALA A 30 -9.78 -7.43 -39.10
N PRO A 31 -8.47 -7.30 -39.38
CA PRO A 31 -7.68 -8.38 -39.95
C PRO A 31 -7.71 -9.64 -39.10
N ASP A 32 -7.56 -10.81 -39.74
CA ASP A 32 -7.65 -12.12 -39.07
C ASP A 32 -6.68 -12.25 -37.89
N TRP A 33 -5.43 -11.76 -38.05
CA TRP A 33 -4.44 -11.76 -36.97
C TRP A 33 -4.85 -10.92 -35.75
N VAL A 34 -5.66 -9.88 -35.94
CA VAL A 34 -6.20 -9.06 -34.83
C VAL A 34 -7.30 -9.83 -34.11
N GLN A 35 -8.17 -10.52 -34.85
CA GLN A 35 -9.23 -11.35 -34.28
C GLN A 35 -8.64 -12.50 -33.46
N GLU A 36 -7.67 -13.24 -34.03
CA GLU A 36 -6.94 -14.29 -33.31
C GLU A 36 -6.29 -13.76 -32.02
N TRP A 37 -5.73 -12.55 -32.08
CA TRP A 37 -5.12 -11.91 -30.91
C TRP A 37 -6.15 -11.53 -29.83
N LEU A 38 -7.31 -11.00 -30.22
CA LEU A 38 -8.41 -10.67 -29.33
C LEU A 38 -8.99 -11.92 -28.67
N ASP A 39 -9.21 -12.99 -29.44
CA ASP A 39 -9.72 -14.28 -28.96
C ASP A 39 -8.75 -14.94 -27.98
N SER A 40 -7.45 -14.93 -28.28
CA SER A 40 -6.41 -15.42 -27.37
C SER A 40 -6.44 -14.67 -26.03
N ARG A 41 -6.71 -13.36 -26.06
CA ARG A 41 -6.82 -12.54 -24.85
C ARG A 41 -8.10 -12.84 -24.07
N ALA A 42 -9.23 -13.03 -24.75
CA ALA A 42 -10.48 -13.42 -24.14
C ALA A 42 -10.37 -14.80 -23.46
N GLN A 43 -9.75 -15.77 -24.13
CA GLN A 43 -9.48 -17.11 -23.58
C GLN A 43 -8.51 -17.08 -22.39
N ARG A 44 -7.50 -16.21 -22.40
CA ARG A 44 -6.61 -16.02 -21.24
C ARG A 44 -7.37 -15.43 -20.05
N LYS A 45 -8.25 -14.44 -20.30
CA LYS A 45 -9.08 -13.83 -19.27
C LYS A 45 -10.05 -14.83 -18.65
N SER A 46 -10.70 -15.67 -19.47
CA SER A 46 -11.60 -16.72 -18.98
C SER A 46 -10.84 -17.81 -18.21
N LYS A 47 -9.71 -18.31 -18.73
CA LYS A 47 -8.86 -19.29 -18.03
C LYS A 47 -8.34 -18.75 -16.69
N GLN A 48 -8.03 -17.45 -16.61
CA GLN A 48 -7.61 -16.81 -15.37
C GLN A 48 -8.78 -16.66 -14.39
N ALA A 49 -9.98 -16.33 -14.85
CA ALA A 49 -11.19 -16.30 -14.04
C ALA A 49 -11.52 -17.70 -13.48
N THR A 50 -11.46 -18.75 -14.31
CA THR A 50 -11.70 -20.14 -13.88
C THR A 50 -10.65 -20.63 -12.89
N LYS A 51 -9.36 -20.31 -13.10
CA LYS A 51 -8.28 -20.62 -12.13
C LYS A 51 -8.43 -19.86 -10.81
N THR A 52 -9.08 -18.70 -10.81
CA THR A 52 -9.32 -17.92 -9.59
C THR A 52 -10.52 -18.49 -8.83
N ALA A 53 -11.57 -18.90 -9.55
CA ALA A 53 -12.75 -19.56 -8.97
C ALA A 53 -12.44 -20.95 -8.39
N SER A 54 -11.58 -21.75 -9.04
CA SER A 54 -11.15 -23.05 -8.50
C SER A 54 -10.12 -22.96 -7.37
N LYS A 55 -9.58 -21.76 -7.14
CA LYS A 55 -8.67 -21.43 -6.05
C LYS A 55 -9.36 -20.57 -4.99
N ALA A 56 -10.68 -20.71 -4.86
CA ALA A 56 -11.42 -20.25 -3.69
C ALA A 56 -10.77 -20.90 -2.46
N ALA A 57 -9.95 -20.13 -1.76
CA ALA A 57 -9.20 -20.59 -0.62
C ALA A 57 -10.19 -21.07 0.44
N ASP A 58 -9.90 -22.23 1.02
CA ASP A 58 -10.67 -22.82 2.12
C ASP A 58 -10.96 -21.74 3.20
N PRO A 59 -12.23 -21.38 3.47
CA PRO A 59 -12.60 -20.24 4.31
C PRO A 59 -11.99 -20.32 5.71
N VAL A 60 -11.81 -21.53 6.24
CA VAL A 60 -11.15 -21.78 7.53
C VAL A 60 -9.66 -21.44 7.47
N ALA A 61 -8.96 -21.76 6.39
CA ALA A 61 -7.56 -21.39 6.20
C ALA A 61 -7.39 -19.89 5.97
N GLN A 62 -8.41 -19.20 5.43
CA GLN A 62 -8.40 -17.76 5.26
C GLN A 62 -8.59 -17.02 6.59
N SER A 63 -9.54 -17.43 7.44
CA SER A 63 -9.73 -16.86 8.78
C SER A 63 -8.49 -17.04 9.66
N LYS A 64 -7.90 -18.24 9.72
CA LYS A 64 -6.65 -18.48 10.48
C LYS A 64 -5.50 -17.59 10.02
N ARG A 65 -5.38 -17.32 8.70
CA ARG A 65 -4.37 -16.41 8.16
C ARG A 65 -4.63 -14.95 8.53
N GLN A 66 -5.90 -14.54 8.60
CA GLN A 66 -6.29 -13.20 9.04
C GLN A 66 -6.00 -12.99 10.53
N GLU A 67 -6.33 -13.97 11.37
CA GLU A 67 -6.03 -13.94 12.82
C GLU A 67 -4.52 -13.87 13.07
N GLN A 68 -3.73 -14.75 12.45
CA GLN A 68 -2.26 -14.70 12.56
C GLN A 68 -1.67 -13.38 12.08
N ARG A 69 -2.26 -12.77 11.05
CA ARG A 69 -1.87 -11.44 10.59
C ARG A 69 -2.23 -10.38 11.62
N ALA A 70 -3.43 -10.41 12.18
CA ALA A 70 -3.87 -9.47 13.19
C ALA A 70 -2.95 -9.50 14.42
N GLU A 71 -2.58 -10.70 14.88
CA GLU A 71 -1.61 -10.86 15.99
C GLU A 71 -0.23 -10.28 15.66
N LYS A 72 0.31 -10.56 14.47
CA LYS A 72 1.61 -10.01 14.05
C LYS A 72 1.58 -8.49 14.01
N VAL A 73 0.52 -7.92 13.44
CA VAL A 73 0.32 -6.47 13.37
C VAL A 73 0.20 -5.88 14.77
N ALA A 74 -0.56 -6.50 15.67
CA ALA A 74 -0.72 -6.03 17.05
C ALA A 74 0.63 -5.95 17.78
N ARG A 75 1.45 -7.00 17.69
CA ARG A 75 2.81 -6.99 18.27
C ARG A 75 3.69 -5.89 17.67
N GLY A 76 3.61 -5.70 16.34
CA GLY A 76 4.34 -4.63 15.66
C GLY A 76 3.89 -3.22 16.08
N VAL A 77 2.59 -3.03 16.34
CA VAL A 77 2.03 -1.78 16.85
C VAL A 77 2.53 -1.50 18.26
N GLU A 78 2.52 -2.48 19.15
CA GLU A 78 3.06 -2.34 20.52
C GLU A 78 4.56 -2.06 20.55
N GLU A 79 5.33 -2.70 19.66
CA GLU A 79 6.75 -2.42 19.50
C GLU A 79 6.99 -1.00 18.98
N LEU A 80 6.26 -0.57 17.95
CA LEU A 80 6.39 0.78 17.41
C LEU A 80 5.97 1.84 18.43
N GLN A 81 4.93 1.60 19.23
CA GLN A 81 4.54 2.54 20.28
C GLN A 81 5.67 2.74 21.29
N ARG A 82 6.24 1.65 21.82
CA ARG A 82 7.38 1.74 22.75
C ARG A 82 8.56 2.49 22.14
N TRP A 83 8.86 2.20 20.87
CA TRP A 83 9.93 2.89 20.16
C TRP A 83 9.65 4.39 19.97
N LEU A 84 8.40 4.80 19.73
CA LEU A 84 8.02 6.21 19.66
C LEU A 84 8.15 6.90 21.03
N GLU A 85 7.72 6.23 22.09
CA GLU A 85 7.85 6.74 23.46
C GLU A 85 9.32 6.92 23.85
N ASP A 86 10.18 5.94 23.51
CA ASP A 86 11.62 6.02 23.72
C ASP A 86 12.26 7.14 22.89
N LEU A 87 11.83 7.32 21.64
CA LEU A 87 12.28 8.41 20.76
C LEU A 87 11.95 9.78 21.36
N VAL A 88 10.72 9.97 21.86
CA VAL A 88 10.30 11.22 22.51
C VAL A 88 11.04 11.42 23.84
N ARG A 89 11.20 10.36 24.64
CA ARG A 89 11.92 10.39 25.93
C ARG A 89 13.40 10.74 25.77
N ALA A 90 14.05 10.23 24.73
CA ALA A 90 15.44 10.54 24.42
C ALA A 90 15.62 11.98 23.89
N GLY A 91 14.54 12.61 23.43
CA GLY A 91 14.53 13.96 22.88
C GLY A 91 14.79 14.00 21.37
N LEU A 92 14.12 14.93 20.69
CA LEU A 92 14.14 15.00 19.22
C LEU A 92 15.46 15.56 18.67
N ALA A 93 16.18 16.36 19.46
CA ALA A 93 17.37 17.09 18.99
C ALA A 93 18.51 16.20 18.49
N ASP A 94 18.63 14.97 18.97
CA ASP A 94 19.67 14.01 18.57
C ASP A 94 19.30 13.21 17.29
N LEU A 95 18.05 13.33 16.81
CA LEU A 95 17.56 12.55 15.67
C LEU A 95 18.31 12.80 14.35
N PRO A 96 18.73 14.03 14.01
CA PRO A 96 19.57 14.27 12.83
C PRO A 96 20.91 13.51 12.86
N GLY A 97 21.42 13.19 14.06
CA GLY A 97 22.64 12.41 14.24
C GLY A 97 22.43 10.90 14.17
N LYS A 98 21.19 10.41 14.15
CA LYS A 98 20.92 8.96 14.13
C LYS A 98 21.30 8.35 12.77
N PRO A 99 21.98 7.19 12.76
CA PRO A 99 22.33 6.51 11.51
C PRO A 99 21.09 5.98 10.80
N TYR A 100 21.15 5.82 9.47
CA TYR A 100 20.06 5.22 8.68
C TYR A 100 19.51 3.91 9.27
N ARG A 101 20.40 3.05 9.78
CA ARG A 101 20.04 1.76 10.38
C ARG A 101 19.09 1.89 11.58
N PHE A 102 19.12 3.00 12.32
CA PHE A 102 18.20 3.23 13.43
C PHE A 102 16.75 3.19 12.96
N TRP A 103 16.44 3.90 11.87
CA TRP A 103 15.12 3.96 11.26
C TRP A 103 14.78 2.67 10.50
N ASP A 104 15.76 2.15 9.75
CA ASP A 104 15.58 0.95 8.94
C ASP A 104 15.27 -0.29 9.79
N ASN A 105 15.91 -0.44 10.95
CA ASN A 105 15.62 -1.55 11.86
C ASN A 105 14.15 -1.59 12.30
N MET A 106 13.58 -0.44 12.67
CA MET A 106 12.15 -0.36 13.04
C MET A 106 11.27 -0.60 11.81
N ARG A 107 11.61 -0.01 10.66
CA ARG A 107 10.90 -0.23 9.40
C ARG A 107 10.86 -1.71 9.02
N ALA A 108 11.98 -2.43 9.10
CA ALA A 108 12.06 -3.86 8.78
C ALA A 108 11.17 -4.70 9.71
N ARG A 109 11.18 -4.43 11.01
CA ARG A 109 10.30 -5.10 11.99
C ARG A 109 8.82 -4.90 11.68
N LEU A 110 8.43 -3.71 11.20
CA LEU A 110 7.05 -3.43 10.78
C LEU A 110 6.66 -4.19 9.50
N ILE A 111 7.60 -4.40 8.57
CA ILE A 111 7.39 -5.26 7.41
C ILE A 111 7.17 -6.71 7.86
N ASP A 112 7.99 -7.22 8.77
CA ASP A 112 7.86 -8.57 9.33
C ASP A 112 6.53 -8.74 10.11
N ALA A 113 6.09 -7.68 10.78
CA ALA A 113 4.80 -7.58 11.46
C ALA A 113 3.60 -7.44 10.49
N GLN A 114 3.82 -7.36 9.18
CA GLN A 114 2.79 -7.16 8.15
C GLN A 114 2.02 -5.82 8.25
N ALA A 115 2.71 -4.78 8.71
CA ALA A 115 2.22 -3.40 8.81
C ALA A 115 2.98 -2.43 7.87
N PRO A 116 2.91 -2.62 6.54
CA PRO A 116 3.70 -1.82 5.59
C PRO A 116 3.31 -0.34 5.57
N GLY A 117 2.08 0.02 5.94
CA GLY A 117 1.66 1.42 6.06
C GLY A 117 2.42 2.14 7.18
N LEU A 118 2.62 1.47 8.31
CA LEU A 118 3.44 1.99 9.42
C LEU A 118 4.92 2.06 9.03
N ALA A 119 5.44 1.04 8.35
CA ALA A 119 6.82 1.04 7.87
C ALA A 119 7.13 2.25 6.96
N ASN A 120 6.20 2.58 6.06
CA ASN A 120 6.31 3.76 5.20
C ASN A 120 6.27 5.07 6.00
N ARG A 121 5.45 5.15 7.05
CA ARG A 121 5.41 6.33 7.94
C ARG A 121 6.74 6.51 8.66
N VAL A 122 7.33 5.46 9.21
CA VAL A 122 8.68 5.50 9.82
C VAL A 122 9.74 5.99 8.83
N GLN A 123 9.68 5.51 7.58
CA GLN A 123 10.57 6.00 6.53
C GLN A 123 10.37 7.48 6.22
N GLY A 124 9.12 7.96 6.27
CA GLY A 124 8.78 9.37 6.13
C GLY A 124 9.41 10.23 7.23
N LEU A 125 9.36 9.77 8.49
CA LEU A 125 10.01 10.46 9.62
C LEU A 125 11.53 10.58 9.39
N ALA A 126 12.18 9.48 9.00
CA ALA A 126 13.62 9.47 8.71
C ALA A 126 13.99 10.46 7.60
N THR A 127 13.18 10.50 6.55
CA THR A 127 13.38 11.41 5.40
C THR A 127 13.17 12.86 5.81
N LEU A 128 12.18 13.14 6.65
CA LEU A 128 11.90 14.48 7.17
C LEU A 128 13.07 15.00 8.02
N VAL A 129 13.58 14.18 8.93
CA VAL A 129 14.74 14.52 9.77
C VAL A 129 15.98 14.79 8.91
N ALA A 130 16.17 14.02 7.84
CA ALA A 130 17.30 14.20 6.91
C ALA A 130 17.13 15.39 5.94
N SER A 131 15.96 16.04 5.87
CA SER A 131 15.63 17.02 4.83
C SER A 131 16.32 18.38 4.96
N ALA A 132 17.10 18.61 6.02
CA ALA A 132 17.80 19.87 6.34
C ALA A 132 16.88 21.11 6.41
N ASN A 133 15.56 20.92 6.48
CA ASN A 133 14.57 22.00 6.54
C ASN A 133 14.52 22.61 7.95
N PRO A 134 14.59 23.94 8.15
CA PRO A 134 14.61 24.54 9.49
C PRO A 134 13.41 24.17 10.38
N ASP A 135 12.25 23.86 9.79
CA ASP A 135 11.00 23.50 10.48
C ASP A 135 10.86 21.99 10.76
N TRP A 136 11.90 21.19 10.52
CA TRP A 136 11.82 19.72 10.54
C TRP A 136 11.28 19.18 11.86
N SER A 137 11.58 19.83 12.99
CA SER A 137 11.20 19.40 14.34
C SER A 137 9.70 19.57 14.60
N GLU A 138 9.11 20.68 14.17
CA GLU A 138 7.67 20.93 14.29
C GLU A 138 6.87 19.93 13.45
N ARG A 139 7.28 19.76 12.19
CA ARG A 139 6.67 18.80 11.27
C ARG A 139 6.84 17.36 11.75
N LEU A 140 7.99 17.05 12.35
CA LEU A 140 8.22 15.73 12.93
C LEU A 140 7.27 15.48 14.09
N LEU A 141 7.10 16.46 14.99
CA LEU A 141 6.21 16.32 16.14
C LEU A 141 4.75 16.10 15.70
N GLU A 142 4.30 16.81 14.67
CA GLU A 142 2.98 16.59 14.07
C GLU A 142 2.84 15.15 13.56
N GLN A 143 3.83 14.64 12.81
CA GLN A 143 3.80 13.28 12.27
C GLN A 143 3.88 12.21 13.36
N LEU A 144 4.67 12.44 14.42
CA LEU A 144 4.72 11.57 15.59
C LEU A 144 3.37 11.53 16.32
N GLY A 145 2.69 12.67 16.47
CA GLY A 145 1.36 12.75 17.07
C GLY A 145 0.30 12.00 16.25
N GLN A 146 0.26 12.22 14.93
CA GLN A 146 -0.64 11.48 14.03
C GLN A 146 -0.38 9.97 14.07
N LEU A 147 0.90 9.57 14.10
CA LEU A 147 1.27 8.17 14.19
C LEU A 147 0.83 7.59 15.53
N TYR A 148 1.07 8.27 16.65
CA TYR A 148 0.62 7.82 17.97
C TYR A 148 -0.91 7.64 18.03
N LEU A 149 -1.67 8.61 17.51
CA LEU A 149 -3.13 8.51 17.43
C LEU A 149 -3.60 7.32 16.60
N LEU A 150 -2.90 7.00 15.50
CA LEU A 150 -3.18 5.81 14.70
C LEU A 150 -2.92 4.51 15.48
N LEU A 151 -1.83 4.42 16.24
CA LEU A 151 -1.55 3.25 17.08
C LEU A 151 -2.60 3.09 18.19
N GLN A 152 -3.00 4.19 18.83
CA GLN A 152 -4.07 4.20 19.81
C GLN A 152 -5.42 3.79 19.20
N ALA A 153 -5.73 4.29 17.99
CA ALA A 153 -6.93 3.88 17.25
C ALA A 153 -6.91 2.38 16.93
N PHE A 154 -5.76 1.81 16.56
CA PHE A 154 -5.64 0.37 16.32
C PHE A 154 -5.86 -0.46 17.59
N GLN A 155 -5.38 -0.04 18.76
CA GLN A 155 -5.57 -0.80 20.00
C GLN A 155 -7.04 -0.88 20.46
N ARG A 156 -7.83 0.13 20.11
CA ARG A 156 -9.28 0.16 20.37
C ARG A 156 -10.11 -0.08 19.11
N LEU A 157 -9.55 -0.75 18.10
CA LEU A 157 -10.17 -0.89 16.77
C LEU A 157 -11.61 -1.39 16.87
N ASP A 158 -11.88 -2.36 17.74
CA ASP A 158 -13.21 -2.96 17.91
C ASP A 158 -14.25 -2.01 18.54
N GLN A 159 -13.81 -0.89 19.12
CA GLN A 159 -14.66 0.14 19.71
C GLN A 159 -14.93 1.31 18.74
N LEU A 160 -14.30 1.32 17.56
CA LEU A 160 -14.46 2.39 16.58
C LEU A 160 -15.62 2.10 15.62
N ASP A 161 -16.19 3.17 15.06
CA ASP A 161 -17.19 3.06 14.00
C ASP A 161 -16.65 2.26 12.79
N PRO A 162 -17.48 1.46 12.11
CA PRO A 162 -17.01 0.56 11.04
C PRO A 162 -16.22 1.26 9.92
N LEU A 163 -16.59 2.49 9.56
CA LEU A 163 -15.87 3.27 8.56
C LEU A 163 -14.45 3.63 9.04
N LEU A 164 -14.33 4.09 10.28
CA LEU A 164 -13.05 4.43 10.88
C LEU A 164 -12.17 3.18 11.08
N GLN A 165 -12.77 2.02 11.35
CA GLN A 165 -12.02 0.77 11.38
C GLN A 165 -11.39 0.46 10.01
N GLN A 166 -12.10 0.71 8.91
CA GLN A 166 -11.57 0.52 7.57
C GLN A 166 -10.42 1.48 7.28
N ASP A 167 -10.57 2.76 7.68
CA ASP A 167 -9.51 3.76 7.53
C ASP A 167 -8.25 3.35 8.30
N VAL A 168 -8.39 2.95 9.57
CA VAL A 168 -7.26 2.47 10.38
C VAL A 168 -6.60 1.26 9.73
N ARG A 169 -7.38 0.25 9.30
CA ARG A 169 -6.85 -0.94 8.61
C ARG A 169 -6.09 -0.56 7.33
N GLY A 170 -6.62 0.38 6.55
CA GLY A 170 -5.97 0.92 5.36
C GLY A 170 -4.64 1.61 5.68
N LEU A 171 -4.62 2.46 6.70
CA LEU A 171 -3.43 3.18 7.14
C LEU A 171 -2.33 2.28 7.72
N ILE A 172 -2.69 1.17 8.36
CA ILE A 172 -1.75 0.13 8.81
C ILE A 172 -1.18 -0.66 7.62
N GLY A 173 -1.93 -0.75 6.52
CA GLY A 173 -1.55 -1.46 5.30
C GLY A 173 -2.17 -2.84 5.17
N TRP A 174 -3.37 -3.05 5.71
CA TRP A 174 -4.18 -4.22 5.36
C TRP A 174 -4.62 -4.14 3.90
N PRO A 175 -4.54 -5.23 3.13
CA PRO A 175 -5.04 -5.25 1.77
C PRO A 175 -6.56 -5.08 1.81
N PHE A 176 -7.06 -4.07 1.11
CA PHE A 176 -8.48 -4.03 0.77
C PHE A 176 -8.80 -5.25 -0.10
N SER A 177 -9.75 -6.07 0.35
CA SER A 177 -10.39 -7.02 -0.55
C SER A 177 -10.97 -6.20 -1.69
N LYS A 178 -10.52 -6.44 -2.93
CA LYS A 178 -11.18 -5.83 -4.08
C LYS A 178 -12.60 -6.38 -4.11
N ASP A 179 -13.57 -5.54 -3.83
CA ASP A 179 -14.96 -5.87 -4.15
C ASP A 179 -15.04 -6.16 -5.65
N THR A 180 -15.71 -7.28 -5.96
CA THR A 180 -15.71 -7.93 -7.27
C THR A 180 -16.90 -7.47 -8.08
#